data_AF-A0A7C3ANE3-F1
#
_entry.id   AF-A0A7C3ANE3-F1
#
_cell.length_a   1.000
_cell.length_b   1.000
_cell.length_c   1.000
_cell.angle_alpha   90.00
_cell.angle_beta   90.00
_cell.angle_gamma   90.00
#
_symmetry.space_group_name_H-M   'P 1'
#
loop_
_entity.id
_entity.type
_entity.pdbx_description
1 polymer ?
#
loop_
_entity_poly.entity_id
_entity_poly.type
_entity_poly.pdbx_seq_one_letter_code
_entity_poly.pdbx_strand_id
1 'polypeptide(L)' 'MVFDGKSIKGDICYSALMTLLPKVYAMRYGAGFPWAENKDAIYNACPDPENPVVFKIRIKE' A
#
# COMPACT_ATOMS: atom_id res chain seq x y z
N MET A 1 -7.18 -5.49 4.46
CA MET A 1 -7.32 -5.68 3.00
C MET A 1 -6.19 -6.57 2.50
N VAL A 2 -6.46 -7.47 1.54
CA VAL A 2 -5.47 -8.39 0.94
C VAL A 2 -5.49 -8.24 -0.58
N PHE A 3 -4.31 -8.14 -1.19
CA PHE A 3 -4.13 -8.11 -2.64
C PHE A 3 -3.44 -9.40 -3.07
N ASP A 4 -4.13 -10.26 -3.81
CA ASP A 4 -3.60 -11.56 -4.25
C ASP A 4 -3.00 -11.52 -5.68
N GLY A 5 -3.06 -10.36 -6.33
CA GLY A 5 -2.61 -10.14 -7.71
C GLY A 5 -3.69 -10.33 -8.77
N LYS A 6 -4.87 -10.84 -8.40
CA LYS A 6 -6.05 -10.98 -9.27
C LYS A 6 -7.26 -10.20 -8.72
N SER A 7 -7.38 -10.16 -7.40
CA SER A 7 -8.50 -9.57 -6.67
C SER A 7 -8.01 -8.83 -5.43
N ILE A 8 -8.91 -7.99 -4.91
CA ILE A 8 -8.71 -7.25 -3.66
C ILE A 8 -9.83 -7.69 -2.72
N LYS A 9 -9.46 -8.10 -1.50
CA LYS A 9 -10.41 -8.53 -0.47
C LYS A 9 -10.41 -7.57 0.72
N GLY A 10 -11.59 -7.12 1.11
CA GLY A 10 -11.85 -6.20 2.22
C GLY A 10 -12.20 -4.79 1.76
N ASP A 11 -12.59 -3.95 2.72
CA ASP A 11 -13.10 -2.61 2.46
C ASP A 11 -12.01 -1.54 2.59
N ILE A 12 -12.05 -0.56 1.70
CA ILE A 12 -11.21 0.64 1.77
C ILE A 12 -11.87 1.81 1.02
N CYS A 13 -11.59 3.04 1.46
CA CYS A 13 -11.89 4.25 0.70
C CYS A 13 -11.20 4.25 -0.67
N TYR A 14 -11.91 4.63 -1.73
CA TYR A 14 -11.36 4.64 -3.09
C TYR A 14 -10.18 5.61 -3.28
N SER A 15 -10.20 6.78 -2.61
CA SER A 15 -9.07 7.72 -2.67
C SER A 15 -7.80 7.13 -2.07
N ALA A 16 -7.92 6.41 -0.95
CA ALA A 16 -6.79 5.68 -0.38
C ALA A 16 -6.35 4.54 -1.31
N LEU A 17 -7.29 3.77 -1.87
CA LEU A 17 -6.98 2.68 -2.81
C LEU A 17 -6.15 3.16 -4.01
N MET A 18 -6.55 4.28 -4.64
CA MET A 18 -5.85 4.82 -5.81
C MET A 18 -4.40 5.23 -5.52
N THR A 19 -4.09 5.65 -4.29
CA THR A 19 -2.71 6.00 -3.90
C THR A 19 -1.89 4.79 -3.42
N LEU A 20 -2.55 3.78 -2.85
CA LEU A 20 -1.90 2.56 -2.36
C LEU A 20 -1.60 1.57 -3.50
N LEU A 21 -2.50 1.41 -4.46
CA LEU A 21 -2.43 0.36 -5.47
C LEU A 21 -1.13 0.36 -6.29
N PRO A 22 -0.59 1.50 -6.77
CA PRO A 22 0.69 1.52 -7.49
C PRO A 22 1.85 0.98 -6.64
N LYS A 23 1.87 1.31 -5.35
CA LYS A 23 2.92 0.87 -4.43
C LYS A 23 2.79 -0.60 -4.08
N VAL A 24 1.56 -1.07 -3.83
CA VAL A 24 1.27 -2.49 -3.63
C VAL A 24 1.70 -3.31 -4.85
N TYR A 25 1.37 -2.84 -6.06
CA TYR A 25 1.79 -3.48 -7.29
C TYR A 25 3.31 -3.50 -7.43
N ALA A 26 3.99 -2.37 -7.22
CA ALA A 26 5.44 -2.29 -7.28
C ALA A 26 6.13 -3.25 -6.29
N MET A 27 5.70 -3.25 -5.02
CA MET A 27 6.23 -4.16 -3.99
C MET A 27 6.05 -5.63 -4.37
N ARG A 28 4.88 -6.01 -4.92
CA ARG A 28 4.62 -7.38 -5.38
C ARG A 28 5.65 -7.87 -6.40
N TYR A 29 6.14 -6.98 -7.26
CA TYR A 29 7.16 -7.29 -8.27
C TYR A 29 8.59 -6.98 -7.81
N GLY A 30 8.82 -6.88 -6.50
CA GLY A 30 10.16 -6.77 -5.92
C GLY A 30 10.74 -5.36 -5.90
N ALA A 31 9.93 -4.32 -6.13
CA ALA A 31 10.41 -2.95 -5.99
C ALA A 31 10.73 -2.64 -4.51
N GLY A 32 11.93 -2.12 -4.28
CA GLY A 32 12.31 -1.52 -3.00
C GLY A 32 12.18 0.00 -3.05
N PHE A 33 11.92 0.62 -1.90
CA PHE A 33 11.83 2.07 -1.77
C PHE A 33 12.98 2.59 -0.89
N PRO A 34 13.74 3.62 -1.30
CA PRO A 34 14.91 4.10 -0.55
C PRO A 34 14.60 4.61 0.87
N TRP A 35 13.38 5.07 1.10
CA TRP A 35 12.91 5.58 2.39
C TRP A 35 12.25 4.51 3.28
N ALA A 36 12.16 3.27 2.81
CA ALA A 36 11.58 2.19 3.58
C ALA A 36 12.61 1.65 4.58
N GLU A 37 12.19 1.43 5.83
CA GLU A 37 13.04 0.81 6.86
C GLU A 37 13.44 -0.63 6.50
N ASN A 38 12.59 -1.33 5.75
CA ASN A 38 12.86 -2.66 5.21
C ASN A 38 12.22 -2.82 3.82
N LYS A 39 12.66 -3.85 3.07
CA LYS A 39 12.16 -4.09 1.71
C LYS A 39 10.71 -4.58 1.67
N ASP A 40 10.23 -5.16 2.77
CA ASP A 40 8.96 -5.87 2.82
C ASP A 40 7.80 -5.02 3.33
N ALA A 41 8.07 -3.79 3.78
CA ALA A 41 7.05 -2.88 4.30
C ALA A 41 7.34 -1.41 4.02
N ILE A 42 6.28 -0.68 3.72
CA ILE A 42 6.30 0.78 3.59
C ILE A 42 5.10 1.40 4.30
N TYR A 43 5.20 2.69 4.60
CA TYR A 43 4.07 3.50 5.05
C TYR A 43 3.59 4.43 3.92
N ASN A 44 2.27 4.62 3.84
CA ASN A 44 1.66 5.54 2.89
C ASN A 44 0.50 6.28 3.56
N ALA A 45 0.53 7.60 3.51
CA ALA A 45 -0.58 8.43 3.96
C ALA A 45 -1.71 8.45 2.90
N CYS A 46 -2.95 8.53 3.39
CA CYS A 46 -4.11 8.91 2.59
C CYS A 46 -3.85 10.26 1.90
N PRO A 47 -4.37 10.50 0.67
CA PRO A 47 -4.26 11.81 0.02
C PRO A 47 -5.15 12.89 0.67
N ASP A 48 -5.94 12.54 1.69
CA ASP A 48 -6.73 13.50 2.46
C ASP A 48 -5.80 14.36 3.34
N PRO A 49 -5.70 15.68 3.08
CA PRO A 49 -4.82 16.57 3.83
C PRO A 49 -5.36 16.86 5.24
N GLU A 50 -6.67 16.78 5.46
CA GLU A 50 -7.30 17.10 6.74
C GLU A 50 -7.28 15.91 7.69
N ASN A 51 -7.43 14.69 7.16
CA ASN A 51 -7.48 13.44 7.94
C ASN A 51 -6.56 12.36 7.37
N PRO A 52 -5.23 12.52 7.48
CA PRO A 52 -4.28 11.59 6.88
C PRO A 52 -4.20 10.27 7.67
N VAL A 53 -4.98 9.28 7.24
CA VAL A 53 -4.80 7.90 7.69
C VAL A 53 -3.48 7.35 7.12
N VAL A 54 -2.58 6.88 7.98
CA VAL A 54 -1.31 6.28 7.56
C VAL A 54 -1.44 4.76 7.53
N PHE A 55 -1.33 4.19 6.34
CA PHE A 55 -1.40 2.76 6.10
C PHE A 55 0.00 2.15 6.11
N LYS A 56 0.13 0.97 6.72
CA LYS A 56 1.30 0.11 6.54
C LYS A 56 0.99 -0.94 5.48
N ILE A 57 1.74 -0.91 4.38
CA ILE A 57 1.71 -1.95 3.34
C ILE A 57 2.80 -2.97 3.68
N ARG A 58 2.48 -4.26 3.60
CA ARG A 58 3.46 -5.35 3.80
C ARG A 58 3.28 -6.43 2.74
N ILE A 59 4.40 -7.00 2.27
CA ILE A 59 4.38 -8.26 1.53
C ILE A 59 4.13 -9.38 2.56
N LYS A 60 3.23 -10.30 2.24
CA LYS A 60 2.98 -11.49 3.05
C LYS A 60 3.60 -12.68 2.32
N GLU A 61 4.40 -13.45 3.05
CA GLU A 61 4.90 -14.76 2.61
C GLU A 61 3.75 -15.73 2.29
#